data_AF-A0A317CCG2-F1
#
_entry.id   AF-A0A317CCG2-F1
#
_cell.length_a   1.000
_cell.length_b   1.000
_cell.length_c   1.000
_cell.angle_alpha   90.00
_cell.angle_beta   90.00
_cell.angle_gamma   90.00
#
_symmetry.space_group_name_H-M   'P 1'
#
loop_
_entity.id
_entity.type
_entity.pdbx_description
1 polymer ?
#
loop_
_entity_poly.entity_id
_entity_poly.type
_entity_poly.pdbx_seq_one_letter_code
_entity_poly.pdbx_strand_id
1 'polypeptide(L)'
;MLNYIPTIGSLLGVIFPAVLSLVQFDSSWQFFVVVLVLGSAQFSIGNILEPRLMGSSLNLSGLTIMLALAIWGGIWGITGMILSVPITVVIMIICAQFPGSRPIAVLLSGKGAV
;
A
#
# COMPACT_ATOMS: atom_id res chain seq x y z
N MET A 1 -9.36 4.37 -14.09
CA MET A 1 -9.63 2.96 -13.74
C MET A 1 -8.41 2.02 -13.88
N LEU A 2 -7.25 2.48 -14.39
CA LEU A 2 -5.98 1.71 -14.33
C LEU A 2 -5.04 2.12 -13.16
N ASN A 3 -5.44 3.10 -12.33
CA ASN A 3 -4.66 3.56 -11.17
C ASN A 3 -4.98 2.78 -9.86
N TYR A 4 -5.73 1.68 -9.92
CA TYR A 4 -6.07 0.91 -8.72
C TYR A 4 -4.96 -0.08 -8.30
N ILE A 5 -3.96 -0.27 -9.15
CA ILE A 5 -2.74 -1.00 -8.82
C ILE A 5 -1.59 -0.04 -9.17
N PRO A 6 -1.02 0.67 -8.17
CA PRO A 6 0.05 1.64 -8.37
C PRO A 6 1.14 1.12 -9.31
N THR A 7 1.46 -0.18 -9.19
CA THR A 7 2.46 -0.91 -9.98
C THR A 7 2.13 -1.05 -11.47
N ILE A 8 0.86 -1.18 -11.87
CA ILE A 8 0.50 -1.34 -13.30
C ILE A 8 0.50 0.02 -14.00
N GLY A 9 -0.08 1.05 -13.38
CA GLY A 9 -0.05 2.41 -13.92
C GLY A 9 1.38 2.95 -14.03
N SER A 10 2.18 2.67 -13.00
CA SER A 10 3.63 2.77 -12.96
C SER A 10 4.30 2.14 -14.19
N LEU A 11 4.19 0.83 -14.37
CA LEU A 11 4.82 0.10 -15.48
C LEU A 11 4.43 0.67 -16.85
N LEU A 12 3.14 0.94 -17.05
CA LEU A 12 2.65 1.54 -18.29
C LEU A 12 3.20 2.96 -18.49
N GLY A 13 3.33 3.75 -17.42
CA GLY A 13 3.89 5.10 -17.45
C GLY A 13 5.36 5.19 -17.87
N VAL A 14 6.11 4.09 -17.81
CA VAL A 14 7.52 4.03 -18.28
C VAL A 14 7.62 3.33 -19.63
N ILE A 15 6.91 2.20 -19.81
CA ILE A 15 7.00 1.39 -21.03
C ILE A 15 6.40 2.13 -22.23
N PHE A 16 5.25 2.79 -22.06
CA PHE A 16 4.57 3.45 -23.18
C PHE A 16 5.40 4.60 -23.76
N PRO A 17 5.93 5.54 -22.96
CA PRO A 17 6.81 6.59 -23.47
C PRO A 17 8.14 6.06 -24.00
N ALA A 18 8.68 5.00 -23.39
CA ALA A 18 9.91 4.37 -23.87
C ALA A 18 9.72 3.78 -25.28
N VAL A 19 8.66 2.99 -25.52
CA VAL A 19 8.37 2.45 -26.85
C VAL A 19 8.06 3.56 -27.85
N LEU A 20 7.32 4.61 -27.46
CA LEU A 20 7.08 5.77 -28.31
C LEU A 20 8.38 6.49 -28.70
N SER A 21 9.35 6.58 -27.79
CA SER A 21 10.64 7.21 -28.09
C SER A 21 11.45 6.45 -29.15
N LEU A 22 11.31 5.12 -29.25
CA LEU A 22 11.93 4.31 -30.31
C LEU A 22 11.29 4.52 -31.68
N VAL A 23 10.00 4.86 -31.72
CA VAL A 23 9.27 5.10 -32.98
C VAL A 23 9.45 6.54 -33.44
N GLN A 24 9.58 7.49 -32.51
CA GLN A 24 9.62 8.92 -32.81
C GLN A 24 11.04 9.44 -33.07
N PHE A 25 12.07 8.82 -32.49
CA PHE A 25 13.45 9.24 -32.66
C PHE A 25 14.27 8.13 -33.34
N ASP A 26 15.03 8.47 -34.38
CA ASP A 26 15.90 7.52 -35.10
C ASP A 26 17.10 7.04 -34.27
N SER A 27 17.42 7.73 -33.17
CA SER A 27 18.55 7.40 -32.31
C SER A 27 18.09 6.63 -31.06
N SER A 28 18.77 5.52 -30.80
CA SER A 28 18.51 4.63 -29.67
C SER A 28 18.89 5.26 -28.32
N TRP A 29 19.63 6.38 -28.33
CA TRP A 29 20.07 7.08 -27.13
C TRP A 29 18.89 7.67 -26.34
N GLN A 30 17.90 8.20 -27.04
CA GLN A 30 16.70 8.82 -26.47
C GLN A 30 15.87 7.80 -25.68
N PHE A 31 15.83 6.55 -26.13
CA PHE A 31 15.18 5.45 -25.41
C PHE A 31 15.81 5.21 -24.03
N PHE A 32 17.14 5.11 -23.97
CA PHE A 32 17.85 4.91 -22.70
C PHE A 32 17.64 6.08 -21.74
N VAL A 33 17.64 7.32 -22.25
CA VAL A 33 17.38 8.52 -21.43
C VAL A 33 15.96 8.50 -20.86
N VAL A 34 14.95 8.18 -21.67
CA VAL A 34 13.54 8.12 -21.23
C VAL A 34 13.34 7.04 -20.18
N VAL A 35 13.87 5.83 -20.41
CA VAL A 35 13.78 4.72 -19.45
C VAL A 35 14.49 5.07 -18.16
N LEU A 36 15.68 5.68 -18.22
CA LEU A 36 16.46 6.01 -17.04
C LEU A 36 15.80 7.11 -16.21
N VAL A 37 15.32 8.19 -16.84
CA VAL A 37 14.67 9.30 -16.14
C VAL A 37 13.32 8.88 -15.57
N LEU A 38 12.44 8.29 -16.38
CA LEU A 38 11.11 7.89 -15.91
C LEU A 38 11.20 6.71 -14.93
N GLY A 39 12.09 5.75 -15.20
CA GLY A 39 12.33 4.60 -14.31
C GLY A 39 12.90 5.02 -12.96
N SER A 40 13.86 5.95 -12.93
CA SER A 40 14.41 6.45 -11.66
C SER A 40 13.42 7.29 -10.87
N ALA A 41 12.62 8.13 -11.54
CA ALA A 41 11.54 8.88 -10.89
C ALA A 41 10.52 7.93 -10.25
N GLN A 42 10.09 6.92 -11.00
CA GLN A 42 9.18 5.89 -10.50
C GLN A 42 9.75 5.05 -9.36
N PHE A 43 11.02 4.65 -9.47
CA PHE A 43 11.71 3.93 -8.41
C PHE A 43 11.74 4.77 -7.13
N SER A 44 12.04 6.06 -7.25
CA SER A 44 12.03 7.00 -6.13
C SER A 44 10.64 7.18 -5.53
N ILE A 45 9.61 7.28 -6.37
CA ILE A 45 8.22 7.41 -5.90
C ILE A 45 7.80 6.13 -5.15
N GLY A 46 7.90 4.96 -5.78
CA GLY A 46 7.41 3.71 -5.20
C GLY A 46 8.24 3.21 -3.99
N ASN A 47 9.56 3.43 -3.98
CA ASN A 47 10.42 2.90 -2.92
C ASN A 47 10.75 3.91 -1.81
N ILE A 48 10.59 5.21 -2.05
CA ILE A 48 10.97 6.25 -1.06
C ILE A 48 9.77 7.10 -0.70
N LEU A 49 9.05 7.62 -1.70
CA LEU A 49 7.99 8.59 -1.45
C LEU A 49 6.73 7.93 -0.89
N GLU A 50 6.27 6.85 -1.51
CA GLU A 50 5.13 6.05 -1.04
C GLU A 50 5.33 5.55 0.40
N PRO A 51 6.43 4.86 0.77
CA PRO A 51 6.59 4.40 2.15
C PRO A 51 6.80 5.54 3.15
N ARG A 52 7.36 6.69 2.74
CA ARG A 52 7.44 7.88 3.60
C ARG A 52 6.08 8.54 3.82
N LEU A 53 5.23 8.59 2.79
CA LEU A 53 3.90 9.20 2.86
C LEU A 53 2.88 8.26 3.52
N MET A 54 2.95 6.96 3.24
CA MET A 54 2.15 5.90 3.87
C MET A 54 2.67 5.54 5.28
N GLY A 55 3.31 6.51 5.94
CA GLY A 55 4.01 6.35 7.20
C GLY A 55 3.30 5.43 8.19
N SER A 56 4.05 4.42 8.60
CA SER A 56 3.81 3.49 9.69
C SER A 56 3.06 2.19 9.36
N SER A 57 3.77 1.10 9.67
CA SER A 57 3.23 -0.22 9.93
C SER A 57 1.93 -0.13 10.73
N LEU A 58 0.91 -0.83 10.25
CA LEU A 58 -0.37 -1.03 10.91
C LEU A 58 -0.07 -1.39 12.38
N ASN A 59 -0.33 -0.47 13.32
CA ASN A 59 0.05 -0.56 14.73
C ASN A 59 -0.84 -1.58 15.46
N LEU A 60 -0.88 -2.82 14.98
CA LEU A 60 -1.66 -3.92 15.54
C LEU A 60 -0.76 -4.83 16.37
N SER A 61 -1.29 -5.31 17.49
CA SER A 61 -0.61 -6.35 18.26
C SER A 61 -0.66 -7.70 17.52
N GLY A 62 0.33 -8.56 17.73
CA GLY A 62 0.33 -9.92 17.16
C GLY A 62 -0.90 -10.74 17.58
N LEU A 63 -1.36 -10.56 18.82
CA LEU A 63 -2.60 -11.16 19.32
C LEU A 63 -3.82 -10.69 18.52
N THR A 64 -3.91 -9.39 18.25
CA THR A 64 -5.01 -8.80 17.48
C THR A 64 -5.06 -9.34 16.06
N ILE A 65 -3.89 -9.56 15.43
CA ILE A 65 -3.82 -10.17 14.09
C ILE A 65 -4.34 -11.61 14.13
N MET A 66 -3.92 -12.42 15.12
CA MET A 66 -4.43 -13.79 15.28
C MET A 66 -5.95 -13.81 15.51
N LEU A 67 -6.46 -12.90 16.36
CA LEU A 67 -7.88 -12.78 16.64
C LEU A 67 -8.66 -12.36 15.39
N ALA A 68 -8.15 -11.38 14.64
CA ALA A 68 -8.71 -10.92 13.39
C ALA A 68 -8.76 -12.06 12.36
N LEU A 69 -7.69 -12.81 12.19
CA LEU A 69 -7.65 -13.95 11.28
C LEU A 69 -8.66 -15.04 11.67
N ALA A 70 -8.81 -15.34 12.96
CA ALA A 70 -9.78 -16.31 13.44
C ALA A 70 -11.23 -15.83 13.22
N ILE A 71 -11.53 -14.57 13.56
CA ILE A 71 -12.87 -14.00 13.42
C ILE A 71 -13.23 -13.86 11.94
N TRP A 72 -12.46 -13.11 11.17
CA TRP A 72 -12.78 -12.83 9.77
C TRP A 72 -12.65 -14.08 8.89
N GLY A 73 -11.67 -14.95 9.19
CA GLY A 73 -11.54 -16.25 8.53
C GLY A 73 -12.70 -17.19 8.83
N GLY A 74 -13.30 -17.13 10.03
CA GLY A 74 -14.49 -17.89 10.36
C GLY A 74 -15.76 -17.41 9.63
N ILE A 75 -15.87 -16.10 9.38
CA ILE A 75 -17.05 -15.52 8.73
C ILE A 75 -17.03 -15.82 7.22
N TRP A 76 -15.94 -15.48 6.51
CA TRP A 76 -15.87 -15.52 5.04
C TRP A 76 -14.79 -16.46 4.47
N GLY A 77 -14.13 -17.27 5.30
CA GLY A 77 -13.04 -18.16 4.87
C GLY A 77 -11.78 -17.41 4.44
N ILE A 78 -11.14 -17.88 3.36
CA ILE A 78 -9.86 -17.34 2.86
C ILE A 78 -9.96 -15.85 2.52
N THR A 79 -11.06 -15.41 1.90
CA THR A 79 -11.28 -14.00 1.56
C THR A 79 -11.31 -13.12 2.81
N GLY A 80 -11.94 -13.61 3.88
CA GLY A 80 -11.96 -12.94 5.18
C GLY A 80 -10.57 -12.84 5.82
N MET A 81 -9.73 -13.86 5.66
CA MET A 81 -8.35 -13.84 6.17
C MET A 81 -7.51 -12.75 5.50
N ILE A 82 -7.61 -12.60 4.17
CA ILE A 82 -6.89 -11.58 3.39
C ILE A 82 -7.30 -10.16 3.83
N LEU A 83 -8.60 -9.95 4.06
CA LEU A 83 -9.15 -8.65 4.45
C LEU A 83 -9.12 -8.39 5.96
N SER A 84 -8.74 -9.39 6.78
CA SER A 84 -8.83 -9.31 8.24
C SER A 84 -8.03 -8.13 8.81
N VAL A 85 -6.83 -7.92 8.28
CA VAL A 85 -5.91 -6.88 8.74
C VAL A 85 -6.45 -5.48 8.43
N PRO A 86 -6.77 -5.10 7.17
CA PRO A 86 -7.26 -3.76 6.89
C PRO A 86 -8.58 -3.44 7.60
N ILE A 87 -9.52 -4.39 7.68
CA ILE A 87 -10.80 -4.16 8.37
C ILE A 87 -10.55 -3.89 9.87
N THR A 88 -9.70 -4.69 10.51
CA THR A 88 -9.41 -4.55 11.94
C THR A 88 -8.69 -3.24 12.26
N VAL A 89 -7.81 -2.77 11.37
CA VAL A 89 -7.17 -1.45 11.51
C VAL A 89 -8.19 -0.32 11.44
N VAL A 90 -9.11 -0.37 10.48
CA VAL A 90 -10.16 0.66 10.35
C VAL A 90 -11.03 0.70 11.62
N ILE A 91 -11.41 -0.47 12.16
CA ILE A 91 -12.15 -0.55 13.43
C ILE A 91 -11.35 0.08 14.58
N MET A 92 -10.06 -0.25 14.70
CA MET A 92 -9.19 0.31 15.73
C MET A 92 -9.08 1.83 15.62
N ILE A 93 -8.90 2.38 14.42
CA ILE A 93 -8.84 3.83 14.17
C ILE A 93 -10.16 4.51 14.56
N ILE A 94 -11.30 3.91 14.21
CA ILE A 94 -12.61 4.42 14.59
C ILE A 94 -12.76 4.42 16.12
N CYS A 95 -12.40 3.34 16.80
CA CYS A 95 -12.42 3.26 18.26
C CYS A 95 -11.45 4.27 18.91
N ALA A 96 -10.33 4.59 18.27
CA ALA A 96 -9.38 5.57 18.78
C ALA A 96 -9.92 7.01 18.74
N GLN A 97 -10.81 7.33 17.79
CA GLN A 97 -11.43 8.66 17.70
C GLN A 97 -12.46 8.94 18.81
N PHE A 98 -13.12 7.90 19.34
CA PHE A 98 -14.13 8.09 20.38
C PHE A 98 -13.54 7.95 21.78
N PRO A 99 -13.71 8.94 22.68
CA PRO A 99 -13.15 8.90 24.04
C PRO A 99 -13.56 7.67 24.84
N GLY A 100 -14.80 7.18 24.65
CA GLY A 100 -15.35 6.03 25.36
C GLY A 100 -14.81 4.67 24.91
N SER A 101 -14.37 4.53 23.65
CA SER A 101 -13.85 3.26 23.09
C SER A 101 -12.34 3.27 22.85
N ARG A 102 -11.66 4.38 23.19
CA ARG A 102 -10.21 4.51 23.16
C ARG A 102 -9.44 3.42 23.94
N PRO A 103 -9.89 2.94 25.12
CA PRO A 103 -9.20 1.85 25.82
C PRO A 103 -9.15 0.55 25.00
N ILE A 104 -10.22 0.26 24.25
CA ILE A 104 -10.29 -0.91 23.37
C ILE A 104 -9.28 -0.75 22.23
N ALA A 105 -9.20 0.45 21.63
CA ALA A 105 -8.23 0.75 20.59
C ALA A 105 -6.78 0.57 21.07
N VAL A 106 -6.48 0.98 22.30
CA VAL A 106 -5.15 0.79 22.93
C VAL A 106 -4.82 -0.68 23.12
N LEU A 107 -5.77 -1.50 23.57
CA LEU A 107 -5.60 -2.96 23.73
C LEU A 107 -5.36 -3.68 22.39
N LEU A 108 -5.99 -3.17 21.32
CA LEU A 108 -5.80 -3.68 19.96
C LEU A 108 -4.47 -3.22 19.34
N SER A 109 -3.89 -2.13 19.86
CA SER A 109 -2.62 -1.57 19.39
C SER A 109 -1.43 -2.36 19.91
N GLY A 110 -0.41 -2.55 19.07
CA GLY A 110 0.82 -3.26 19.48
C GLY A 110 1.70 -2.44 20.42
N LYS A 111 1.65 -1.10 20.32
CA LYS A 111 2.50 -0.17 21.08
C LYS A 111 1.87 0.33 22.37
N GLY A 112 0.66 -0.10 22.71
CA GLY A 112 -0.08 0.40 23.87
C GLY A 112 -0.46 1.88 23.76
N ALA A 113 -0.48 2.42 22.54
CA ALA A 113 -0.81 3.79 22.22
C ALA A 113 -1.43 3.87 20.83
N VAL A 114 -2.51 4.64 20.73
CA VAL A 114 -3.25 4.98 19.51
C VAL A 114 -3.20 6.48 19.24
#